data_AF-A0A7C7Y1P1-F1
#
_entry.id   AF-A0A7C7Y1P1-F1
#
_cell.length_a   1.000
_cell.length_b   1.000
_cell.length_c   1.000
_cell.angle_alpha   90.00
_cell.angle_beta   90.00
_cell.angle_gamma   90.00
#
_symmetry.space_group_name_H-M   'P 1'
#
loop_
_entity.id
_entity.type
_entity.pdbx_description
1 polymer ?
#
loop_
_entity_poly.entity_id
_entity_poly.type
_entity_poly.pdbx_seq_one_letter_code
_entity_poly.pdbx_strand_id
1 'polypeptide(L)'
;MATGLDTQQQILAGNSSDRRTFEALEEHFFLDGDWESLAEVYRARIAAPEIAADDAKQAPLLFRLGQILEERILDIEAATEVYWTLARLDRTNRWALRQLRGIHEREAKWDLVLQIAELESTTLMPPYDRAAFETELGRVWQRHFDDSEEARHAYDRALEADPDFPAALEGLAALHQEAERYSEAADVLTRLTERLRGPERAPVWTTLGTIYANRLDEPTRARECFDRALEDDPYQPSAVEWALLLATVEEDWIAVSDLLERRFDLASGARHRAAIAVEASQIQLNHLQSSAGARAWIDRAIELSAEETSVLMAVAEVERADGDRDALLVVLEKLIGLTGDRAPRNALIEAAELHAEFGNPELALETIRRAGQKTGPDDRRVLLIQARLLREAGANRQLAEILETLTALGGGIEKELQVEILVELARLQKEDLGEEDSAHATWKTYLNSTRVGPK
;
A
#
# COMPACT_ATOMS: atom_id res chain seq x y z
N MET A 1 -50.50 -14.61 46.27
CA MET A 1 -50.45 -13.18 46.60
C MET A 1 -49.93 -12.51 45.35
N ALA A 2 -50.76 -11.71 44.68
CA ALA A 2 -50.30 -10.90 43.56
C ALA A 2 -49.15 -10.03 44.09
N THR A 3 -48.01 -10.08 43.42
CA THR A 3 -46.84 -9.29 43.81
C THR A 3 -47.19 -7.79 43.69
N GLY A 4 -46.53 -6.90 44.43
CA GLY A 4 -46.82 -5.45 44.38
C GLY A 4 -46.80 -4.90 42.94
N LEU A 5 -46.02 -5.55 42.08
CA LEU A 5 -45.93 -5.31 40.64
C LEU A 5 -47.22 -5.67 39.87
N ASP A 6 -47.78 -6.86 40.09
CA ASP A 6 -49.05 -7.29 39.47
C ASP A 6 -50.19 -6.30 39.82
N THR A 7 -50.18 -5.79 41.06
CA THR A 7 -51.17 -4.79 41.48
C THR A 7 -50.94 -3.42 40.83
N GLN A 8 -49.69 -3.01 40.64
CA GLN A 8 -49.36 -1.74 39.97
C GLN A 8 -49.67 -1.81 38.47
N GLN A 9 -49.37 -2.93 37.80
CA GLN A 9 -49.75 -3.16 36.41
C GLN A 9 -51.28 -3.14 36.22
N GLN A 10 -52.03 -3.76 37.13
CA GLN A 10 -53.50 -3.72 37.12
C GLN A 10 -54.05 -2.31 37.37
N ILE A 11 -53.41 -1.52 38.25
CA ILE A 11 -53.78 -0.12 38.49
C ILE A 11 -53.55 0.73 37.25
N LEU A 12 -52.41 0.58 36.56
CA LEU A 12 -52.14 1.33 35.33
C LEU A 12 -53.06 0.88 34.18
N ALA A 13 -53.40 -0.41 34.08
CA ALA A 13 -54.36 -0.92 33.11
C ALA A 13 -55.78 -0.40 33.35
N GLY A 14 -56.18 -0.18 34.60
CA GLY A 14 -57.48 0.39 34.98
C GLY A 14 -57.53 1.92 34.98
N ASN A 15 -56.39 2.58 35.17
CA ASN A 15 -56.24 4.03 35.18
C ASN A 15 -54.89 4.43 34.57
N SER A 16 -54.82 4.44 33.24
CA SER A 16 -53.60 4.79 32.49
C SER A 16 -53.14 6.24 32.68
N SER A 17 -53.99 7.09 33.29
CA SER A 17 -53.67 8.46 33.68
C SER A 17 -52.92 8.58 35.02
N ASP A 18 -52.75 7.51 35.81
CA ASP A 18 -51.99 7.59 37.07
C ASP A 18 -50.48 7.72 36.87
N ARG A 19 -49.97 8.95 37.07
CA ARG A 19 -48.55 9.30 36.91
C ARG A 19 -47.65 8.57 37.92
N ARG A 20 -48.08 8.40 39.17
CA ARG A 20 -47.23 7.80 40.22
C ARG A 20 -47.03 6.32 39.98
N THR A 21 -48.09 5.64 39.52
CA THR A 21 -48.02 4.23 39.15
C THR A 21 -47.16 4.03 37.90
N PHE A 22 -47.24 4.94 36.92
CA PHE A 22 -46.32 4.93 35.77
C PHE A 22 -44.84 5.09 36.18
N GLU A 23 -44.50 6.10 36.97
CA GLU A 23 -43.10 6.35 37.41
C GLU A 23 -42.52 5.16 38.19
N ALA A 24 -43.33 4.53 39.05
CA ALA A 24 -42.89 3.36 39.83
C ALA A 24 -42.65 2.11 38.94
N LEU A 25 -43.50 1.89 37.93
CA LEU A 25 -43.32 0.79 36.98
C LEU A 25 -42.16 1.06 36.03
N GLU A 26 -41.97 2.30 35.61
CA GLU A 26 -40.82 2.72 34.81
C GLU A 26 -39.50 2.43 35.53
N GLU A 27 -39.34 2.91 36.77
CA GLU A 27 -38.13 2.67 37.57
C GLU A 27 -37.88 1.18 37.76
N HIS A 28 -38.93 0.41 38.08
CA HIS A 28 -38.80 -1.01 38.31
C HIS A 28 -38.34 -1.78 37.07
N PHE A 29 -39.04 -1.64 35.93
CA PHE A 29 -38.65 -2.38 34.71
C PHE A 29 -37.33 -1.91 34.13
N PHE A 30 -36.99 -0.62 34.29
CA PHE A 30 -35.68 -0.11 33.90
C PHE A 30 -34.54 -0.76 34.70
N LEU A 31 -34.71 -0.89 36.03
CA LEU A 31 -33.71 -1.52 36.90
C LEU A 31 -33.59 -3.03 36.66
N ASP A 32 -34.70 -3.69 36.40
CA ASP A 32 -34.74 -5.13 36.13
C ASP A 32 -34.28 -5.49 34.71
N GLY A 33 -34.15 -4.48 33.82
CA GLY A 33 -33.75 -4.66 32.43
C GLY A 33 -34.81 -5.34 31.56
N ASP A 34 -36.07 -5.35 32.01
CA ASP A 34 -37.21 -5.87 31.25
C ASP A 34 -37.73 -4.78 30.31
N TRP A 35 -37.07 -4.66 29.16
CA TRP A 35 -37.35 -3.63 28.18
C TRP A 35 -38.69 -3.82 27.48
N GLU A 36 -39.15 -5.07 27.29
CA GLU A 36 -40.44 -5.37 26.65
C GLU A 36 -41.59 -4.88 27.54
N SER A 37 -41.57 -5.24 28.83
CA SER A 37 -42.58 -4.75 29.79
C SER A 37 -42.51 -3.24 29.95
N LEU A 38 -41.31 -2.65 29.93
CA LEU A 38 -41.15 -1.19 29.97
C LEU A 38 -41.81 -0.52 28.75
N ALA A 39 -41.59 -1.05 27.54
CA ALA A 39 -42.21 -0.52 26.32
C ALA A 39 -43.76 -0.59 26.37
N GLU A 40 -44.33 -1.66 26.92
CA GLU A 40 -45.78 -1.78 27.15
C GLU A 40 -46.31 -0.74 28.14
N VAL A 41 -45.60 -0.48 29.23
CA VAL A 41 -45.95 0.58 30.20
C VAL A 41 -45.98 1.95 29.53
N TYR A 42 -45.01 2.23 28.66
CA TYR A 42 -44.96 3.45 27.85
C TYR A 42 -46.11 3.54 26.84
N ARG A 43 -46.42 2.45 26.10
CA ARG A 43 -47.56 2.39 25.18
C ARG A 43 -48.89 2.64 25.90
N ALA A 44 -49.10 2.00 27.05
CA ALA A 44 -50.30 2.20 27.87
C ALA A 44 -50.45 3.64 28.35
N ARG A 45 -49.34 4.27 28.76
CA ARG A 45 -49.33 5.68 29.19
C ARG A 45 -49.64 6.64 28.04
N ILE A 46 -49.07 6.38 26.86
CA ILE A 46 -49.31 7.20 25.65
C ILE A 46 -50.77 7.09 25.19
N ALA A 47 -51.38 5.91 25.30
CA ALA A 47 -52.78 5.69 24.94
C ALA A 47 -53.80 6.26 25.94
N ALA A 48 -53.35 6.77 27.10
CA ALA A 48 -54.24 7.37 28.09
C ALA A 48 -54.94 8.62 27.48
N PRO A 49 -56.28 8.78 27.62
CA PRO A 49 -57.02 9.88 26.97
C PRO A 49 -56.49 11.28 27.29
N GLU A 50 -55.96 11.49 28.50
CA GLU A 50 -55.36 12.77 28.90
C GLU A 50 -54.04 13.06 28.17
N ILE A 51 -53.26 12.02 27.87
CA ILE A 51 -51.97 12.12 27.18
C ILE A 51 -52.20 12.20 25.67
N ALA A 52 -53.06 11.35 25.13
CA ALA A 52 -53.38 11.30 23.69
C ALA A 52 -54.08 12.57 23.16
N ALA A 53 -54.61 13.42 24.04
CA ALA A 53 -55.23 14.69 23.67
C ALA A 53 -54.26 15.89 23.76
N ASP A 54 -53.02 15.68 24.23
CA ASP A 54 -52.04 16.74 24.48
C ASP A 54 -50.68 16.36 23.90
N ASP A 55 -50.43 16.83 22.68
CA ASP A 55 -49.20 16.57 21.92
C ASP A 55 -47.92 16.91 22.72
N ALA A 56 -47.96 17.96 23.55
CA ALA A 56 -46.82 18.38 24.36
C ALA A 56 -46.51 17.40 25.50
N LYS A 57 -47.53 16.72 26.03
CA LYS A 57 -47.35 15.62 27.01
C LYS A 57 -47.00 14.29 26.34
N GLN A 58 -47.50 14.07 25.13
CA GLN A 58 -47.28 12.82 24.40
C GLN A 58 -45.86 12.72 23.83
N ALA A 59 -45.30 13.83 23.34
CA ALA A 59 -44.01 13.85 22.65
C ALA A 59 -42.81 13.31 23.47
N PRO A 60 -42.62 13.69 24.76
CA PRO A 60 -41.53 13.15 25.57
C PRO A 60 -41.64 11.63 25.82
N LEU A 61 -42.86 11.10 25.90
CA LEU A 61 -43.10 9.67 26.11
C LEU A 61 -42.83 8.87 24.83
N LEU A 62 -43.25 9.39 23.67
CA LEU A 62 -42.92 8.80 22.37
C LEU A 62 -41.40 8.80 22.13
N PHE A 63 -40.71 9.88 22.50
CA PHE A 63 -39.26 9.96 22.41
C PHE A 63 -38.59 8.82 23.19
N ARG A 64 -38.96 8.64 24.46
CA ARG A 64 -38.41 7.58 25.31
C ARG A 64 -38.76 6.19 24.82
N LEU A 65 -40.00 5.97 24.39
CA LEU A 65 -40.43 4.70 23.81
C LEU A 65 -39.60 4.34 22.57
N GLY A 66 -39.38 5.31 21.67
CA GLY A 66 -38.55 5.11 20.48
C GLY A 66 -37.11 4.72 20.82
N GLN A 67 -36.49 5.39 21.80
CA GLN A 67 -35.14 5.02 22.28
C GLN A 67 -35.08 3.59 22.82
N ILE A 68 -36.07 3.17 23.60
CA ILE A 68 -36.13 1.80 24.15
C ILE A 68 -36.27 0.79 23.01
N LEU A 69 -37.15 1.05 22.05
CA LEU A 69 -37.37 0.16 20.90
C LEU A 69 -36.11 0.04 20.04
N GLU A 70 -35.44 1.15 19.75
CA GLU A 70 -34.24 1.18 18.92
C GLU A 70 -33.00 0.59 19.62
N GLU A 71 -32.69 1.05 20.84
CA GLU A 71 -31.40 0.76 21.48
C GLU A 71 -31.41 -0.51 22.35
N ARG A 72 -32.57 -0.90 22.89
CA ARG A 72 -32.68 -1.99 23.88
C ARG A 72 -33.39 -3.21 23.34
N ILE A 73 -34.52 -3.02 22.67
CA ILE A 73 -35.32 -4.10 22.08
C ILE A 73 -34.79 -4.46 20.69
N LEU A 74 -34.17 -3.51 19.98
CA LEU A 74 -33.70 -3.62 18.60
C LEU A 74 -34.84 -3.86 17.59
N ASP A 75 -36.05 -3.39 17.91
CA ASP A 75 -37.21 -3.40 17.01
C ASP A 75 -37.24 -2.07 16.22
N ILE A 76 -36.52 -2.07 15.10
CA ILE A 76 -36.30 -0.88 14.28
C ILE A 76 -37.59 -0.45 13.58
N GLU A 77 -38.43 -1.39 13.15
CA GLU A 77 -39.71 -1.10 12.53
C GLU A 77 -40.65 -0.38 13.50
N ALA A 78 -40.80 -0.89 14.73
CA ALA A 78 -41.63 -0.23 15.73
C ALA A 78 -41.05 1.12 16.16
N ALA A 79 -39.72 1.24 16.30
CA ALA A 79 -39.07 2.51 16.59
C ALA A 79 -39.34 3.55 15.49
N THR A 80 -39.27 3.15 14.22
CA THR A 80 -39.53 4.00 13.06
C THR A 80 -40.95 4.56 13.07
N GLU A 81 -41.96 3.73 13.36
CA GLU A 81 -43.36 4.19 13.47
C GLU A 81 -43.55 5.19 14.62
N VAL A 82 -42.88 4.95 15.76
CA VAL A 82 -42.89 5.87 16.90
C VAL A 82 -42.24 7.21 16.55
N TYR A 83 -41.11 7.20 15.85
CA TYR A 83 -40.43 8.42 15.41
C TYR A 83 -41.23 9.19 14.36
N TRP A 84 -41.89 8.51 13.41
CA TRP A 84 -42.80 9.18 12.47
C TRP A 84 -43.99 9.81 13.17
N THR A 85 -44.53 9.14 14.19
CA THR A 85 -45.61 9.69 15.03
C THR A 85 -45.11 10.94 15.75
N LEU A 86 -43.93 10.88 16.39
CA LEU A 86 -43.32 12.01 17.07
C LEU A 86 -43.06 13.19 16.12
N ALA A 87 -42.52 12.95 14.94
CA ALA A 87 -42.26 13.99 13.93
C ALA A 87 -43.54 14.63 13.36
N ARG A 88 -44.68 13.92 13.37
CA ARG A 88 -45.98 14.48 12.99
C ARG A 88 -46.54 15.41 14.07
N LEU A 89 -46.37 15.06 15.35
CA LEU A 89 -46.81 15.87 16.50
C LEU A 89 -45.93 17.11 16.68
N ASP A 90 -44.62 16.94 16.59
CA ASP A 90 -43.65 18.02 16.69
C ASP A 90 -42.68 17.97 15.50
N ARG A 91 -43.00 18.75 14.47
CA ARG A 91 -42.19 18.89 13.26
C ARG A 91 -40.83 19.54 13.52
N THR A 92 -40.64 20.15 14.69
CA THR A 92 -39.38 20.78 15.11
C THR A 92 -38.52 19.86 15.97
N ASN A 93 -39.00 18.64 16.26
CA ASN A 93 -38.25 17.63 17.00
C ASN A 93 -37.09 17.07 16.15
N ARG A 94 -35.98 17.81 16.13
CA ARG A 94 -34.78 17.47 15.37
C ARG A 94 -34.26 16.07 15.68
N TRP A 95 -34.33 15.64 16.93
CA TRP A 95 -33.82 14.32 17.30
C TRP A 95 -34.61 13.20 16.60
N ALA A 96 -35.95 13.29 16.58
CA ALA A 96 -36.78 12.31 15.90
C ALA A 96 -36.48 12.25 14.39
N LEU A 97 -36.32 13.42 13.76
CA LEU A 97 -35.94 13.54 12.35
C LEU A 97 -34.55 12.93 12.10
N ARG A 98 -33.57 13.17 12.98
CA ARG A 98 -32.23 12.60 12.88
C ARG A 98 -32.23 11.06 13.00
N GLN A 99 -33.02 10.50 13.92
CA GLN A 99 -33.13 9.04 14.03
C GLN A 99 -33.80 8.42 12.79
N LEU A 100 -34.89 9.03 12.30
CA LEU A 100 -35.53 8.61 11.06
C LEU A 100 -34.55 8.67 9.88
N ARG A 101 -33.76 9.74 9.77
CA ARG A 101 -32.73 9.85 8.74
C ARG A 101 -31.71 8.71 8.85
N GLY A 102 -31.13 8.50 10.04
CA GLY A 102 -30.12 7.45 10.26
C GLY A 102 -30.65 6.03 10.01
N ILE A 103 -31.91 5.75 10.34
CA ILE A 103 -32.56 4.47 10.01
C ILE A 103 -32.65 4.31 8.48
N HIS A 104 -33.17 5.32 7.77
CA HIS A 104 -33.34 5.25 6.32
C HIS A 104 -32.03 5.32 5.53
N GLU A 105 -30.97 5.92 6.08
CA GLU A 105 -29.60 5.85 5.55
C GLU A 105 -29.09 4.40 5.57
N ARG A 106 -29.27 3.67 6.68
CA ARG A 106 -28.88 2.25 6.79
C ARG A 106 -29.68 1.35 5.83
N GLU A 107 -30.93 1.70 5.57
CA GLU A 107 -31.77 1.04 4.56
C GLU A 107 -31.48 1.48 3.12
N ALA A 108 -30.55 2.42 2.91
CA ALA A 108 -30.22 3.02 1.62
C ALA A 108 -31.42 3.66 0.88
N LYS A 109 -32.39 4.20 1.62
CA LYS A 109 -33.57 4.92 1.08
C LYS A 109 -33.26 6.42 0.93
N TRP A 110 -32.34 6.76 0.03
CA TRP A 110 -31.76 8.11 -0.09
C TRP A 110 -32.76 9.22 -0.41
N ASP A 111 -33.79 8.95 -1.22
CA ASP A 111 -34.84 9.94 -1.49
C ASP A 111 -35.60 10.36 -0.21
N LEU A 112 -35.79 9.41 0.70
CA LEU A 112 -36.47 9.65 1.97
C LEU A 112 -35.54 10.36 2.96
N VAL A 113 -34.25 10.03 2.94
CA VAL A 113 -33.19 10.74 3.69
C VAL A 113 -33.21 12.23 3.35
N LEU A 114 -33.28 12.59 2.05
CA LEU A 114 -33.35 13.99 1.62
C LEU A 114 -34.66 14.68 2.04
N GLN A 115 -35.81 14.01 1.93
CA GLN A 115 -37.10 14.56 2.39
C GLN A 115 -37.10 14.84 3.90
N ILE A 116 -36.53 13.93 4.70
CA ILE A 116 -36.40 14.13 6.15
C ILE A 116 -35.38 15.23 6.46
N ALA A 117 -34.27 15.29 5.72
CA ALA A 117 -33.30 16.37 5.85
C ALA A 117 -33.91 17.74 5.53
N GLU A 118 -34.79 17.85 4.54
CA GLU A 118 -35.52 19.09 4.25
C GLU A 118 -36.35 19.53 5.46
N LEU A 119 -37.05 18.61 6.13
CA LEU A 119 -37.75 18.91 7.38
C LEU A 119 -36.79 19.34 8.49
N GLU A 120 -35.69 18.62 8.68
CA GLU A 120 -34.70 18.95 9.71
C GLU A 120 -34.05 20.31 9.49
N SER A 121 -33.82 20.70 8.23
CA SER A 121 -33.20 21.99 7.87
C SER A 121 -33.99 23.21 8.36
N THR A 122 -35.31 23.05 8.58
CA THR A 122 -36.21 24.10 9.10
C THR A 122 -36.10 24.27 10.62
N THR A 123 -35.44 23.33 11.30
CA THR A 123 -35.24 23.40 12.75
C THR A 123 -34.13 24.37 13.13
N LEU A 124 -34.24 24.97 14.31
CA LEU A 124 -33.19 25.83 14.84
C LEU A 124 -32.00 24.97 15.31
N MET A 125 -30.83 25.24 14.74
CA MET A 125 -29.59 24.55 15.07
C MET A 125 -28.52 25.56 15.52
N PRO A 126 -27.71 25.26 16.54
CA PRO A 126 -26.47 25.96 16.79
C PRO A 126 -25.57 25.97 15.53
N PRO A 127 -24.71 26.99 15.33
CA PRO A 127 -23.87 27.10 14.14
C PRO A 127 -23.08 25.82 13.81
N TYR A 128 -22.44 25.23 14.82
CA TYR A 128 -21.68 23.98 14.67
C TYR A 128 -22.56 22.80 14.22
N ASP A 129 -23.73 22.63 14.85
CA ASP A 129 -24.67 21.55 14.49
C ASP A 129 -25.25 21.74 13.09
N ARG A 130 -25.47 23.00 12.68
CA ARG A 130 -25.91 23.35 11.33
C ARG A 130 -24.84 23.00 10.31
N ALA A 131 -23.59 23.37 10.58
CA ALA A 131 -22.46 23.04 9.70
C ALA A 131 -22.28 21.52 9.55
N ALA A 132 -22.36 20.78 10.66
CA ALA A 132 -22.28 19.32 10.64
C ALA A 132 -23.42 18.67 9.82
N PHE A 133 -24.66 19.13 10.00
CA PHE A 133 -25.82 18.65 9.27
C PHE A 133 -25.73 18.95 7.76
N GLU A 134 -25.40 20.17 7.38
CA GLU A 134 -25.28 20.56 5.97
C GLU A 134 -24.10 19.83 5.29
N THR A 135 -23.01 19.56 6.02
CA THR A 135 -21.89 18.72 5.52
C THR A 135 -22.32 17.28 5.25
N GLU A 136 -23.11 16.69 6.14
CA GLU A 136 -23.67 15.35 5.95
C GLU A 136 -24.57 15.31 4.71
N LEU A 137 -25.42 16.33 4.52
CA LEU A 137 -26.25 16.47 3.34
C LEU A 137 -25.43 16.61 2.05
N GLY A 138 -24.35 17.41 2.07
CA GLY A 138 -23.45 17.53 0.93
C GLY A 138 -22.81 16.20 0.53
N ARG A 139 -22.43 15.37 1.50
CA ARG A 139 -21.91 14.01 1.24
C ARG A 139 -22.97 13.10 0.64
N VAL A 140 -24.23 13.21 1.06
CA VAL A 140 -25.34 12.43 0.49
C VAL A 140 -25.56 12.79 -0.98
N TRP A 141 -25.64 14.09 -1.30
CA TRP A 141 -25.76 14.56 -2.69
C TRP A 141 -24.61 14.07 -3.57
N GLN A 142 -23.37 14.21 -3.09
CA GLN A 142 -22.18 13.79 -3.82
C GLN A 142 -22.14 12.27 -4.06
N ARG A 143 -22.37 11.46 -3.02
CA ARG A 143 -22.15 10.00 -3.11
C ARG A 143 -23.32 9.22 -3.69
N HIS A 144 -24.55 9.67 -3.49
CA HIS A 144 -25.75 8.89 -3.82
C HIS A 144 -26.54 9.43 -5.00
N PHE A 145 -26.39 10.71 -5.31
CA PHE A 145 -27.08 11.36 -6.43
C PHE A 145 -26.13 11.86 -7.52
N ASP A 146 -24.82 11.85 -7.26
CA ASP A 146 -23.78 12.39 -8.17
C ASP A 146 -24.06 13.87 -8.55
N ASP A 147 -24.76 14.60 -7.68
CA ASP A 147 -25.14 16.00 -7.90
C ASP A 147 -24.11 16.91 -7.22
N SER A 148 -23.07 17.26 -7.98
CA SER A 148 -21.96 18.09 -7.50
C SER A 148 -22.37 19.53 -7.16
N GLU A 149 -23.42 20.06 -7.81
CA GLU A 149 -23.87 21.44 -7.56
C GLU A 149 -24.67 21.51 -6.26
N GLU A 150 -25.59 20.57 -6.01
CA GLU A 150 -26.30 20.49 -4.73
C GLU A 150 -25.35 20.14 -3.57
N ALA A 151 -24.38 19.26 -3.81
CA ALA A 151 -23.33 18.97 -2.82
C ALA A 151 -22.54 20.24 -2.46
N ARG A 152 -22.14 21.02 -3.46
CA ARG A 152 -21.45 22.29 -3.26
C ARG A 152 -22.32 23.27 -2.47
N HIS A 153 -23.58 23.46 -2.85
CA HIS A 153 -24.49 24.34 -2.13
C HIS A 153 -24.66 23.94 -0.66
N ALA A 154 -24.69 22.64 -0.36
CA ALA A 154 -24.73 22.14 1.00
C ALA A 154 -23.44 22.46 1.78
N TYR A 155 -22.25 22.25 1.19
CA TYR A 155 -20.99 22.65 1.82
C TYR A 155 -20.86 24.18 1.99
N ASP A 156 -21.33 24.97 1.03
CA ASP A 156 -21.37 26.43 1.14
C ASP A 156 -22.27 26.86 2.32
N ARG A 157 -23.47 26.30 2.47
CA ARG A 157 -24.34 26.53 3.64
C ARG A 157 -23.70 26.09 4.95
N ALA A 158 -22.92 25.00 4.94
CA ALA A 158 -22.18 24.57 6.12
C ALA A 158 -21.14 25.62 6.53
N LEU A 159 -20.40 26.18 5.56
CA LEU A 159 -19.39 27.22 5.78
C LEU A 159 -19.99 28.60 6.06
N GLU A 160 -21.22 28.88 5.64
CA GLU A 160 -21.97 30.06 6.09
C GLU A 160 -22.30 29.98 7.58
N ALA A 161 -22.62 28.78 8.08
CA ALA A 161 -22.91 28.55 9.50
C ALA A 161 -21.62 28.55 10.34
N ASP A 162 -20.58 27.86 9.90
CA ASP A 162 -19.26 27.85 10.53
C ASP A 162 -18.16 27.91 9.46
N PRO A 163 -17.56 29.09 9.22
CA PRO A 163 -16.56 29.31 8.17
C PRO A 163 -15.30 28.44 8.26
N ASP A 164 -15.03 27.86 9.43
CA ASP A 164 -13.82 27.11 9.70
C ASP A 164 -14.10 25.62 9.95
N PHE A 165 -15.31 25.14 9.64
CA PHE A 165 -15.73 23.76 9.87
C PHE A 165 -14.92 22.77 9.01
N PRO A 166 -14.06 21.92 9.61
CA PRO A 166 -13.07 21.13 8.86
C PRO A 166 -13.68 20.17 7.83
N ALA A 167 -14.76 19.48 8.20
CA ALA A 167 -15.38 18.49 7.34
C ALA A 167 -16.09 19.10 6.11
N ALA A 168 -16.56 20.35 6.20
CA ALA A 168 -17.11 21.08 5.05
C ALA A 168 -16.01 21.55 4.10
N LEU A 169 -14.90 22.06 4.65
CA LEU A 169 -13.72 22.44 3.86
C LEU A 169 -13.15 21.22 3.11
N GLU A 170 -13.05 20.07 3.76
CA GLU A 170 -12.60 18.83 3.12
C GLU A 170 -13.53 18.40 1.97
N GLY A 171 -14.85 18.40 2.20
CA GLY A 171 -15.84 18.07 1.17
C GLY A 171 -15.81 19.03 -0.01
N LEU A 172 -15.72 20.33 0.25
CA LEU A 172 -15.62 21.36 -0.78
C LEU A 172 -14.32 21.26 -1.59
N ALA A 173 -13.19 20.98 -0.93
CA ALA A 173 -11.92 20.73 -1.61
C ALA A 173 -12.01 19.52 -2.55
N ALA A 174 -12.62 18.41 -2.09
CA ALA A 174 -12.82 17.23 -2.91
C ALA A 174 -13.66 17.53 -4.17
N LEU A 175 -14.76 18.27 -4.05
CA LEU A 175 -15.55 18.71 -5.21
C LEU A 175 -14.76 19.57 -6.19
N HIS A 176 -13.93 20.48 -5.67
CA HIS A 176 -13.06 21.28 -6.54
C HIS A 176 -12.03 20.43 -7.27
N GLN A 177 -11.49 19.39 -6.63
CA GLN A 177 -10.57 18.44 -7.27
C GLN A 177 -11.29 17.61 -8.36
N GLU A 178 -12.49 17.11 -8.09
CA GLU A 178 -13.32 16.37 -9.07
C GLU A 178 -13.67 17.23 -10.28
N ALA A 179 -13.93 18.53 -10.06
CA ALA A 179 -14.19 19.52 -11.10
C ALA A 179 -12.92 20.07 -11.78
N GLU A 180 -11.73 19.53 -11.47
CA GLU A 180 -10.41 19.98 -11.95
C GLU A 180 -10.09 21.46 -11.67
N ARG A 181 -10.77 22.06 -10.68
CA ARG A 181 -10.57 23.43 -10.18
C ARG A 181 -9.48 23.44 -9.11
N TYR A 182 -8.26 23.11 -9.52
CA TYR A 182 -7.15 22.83 -8.62
C TYR A 182 -6.69 24.04 -7.79
N SER A 183 -6.79 25.25 -8.33
CA SER A 183 -6.45 26.47 -7.60
C SER A 183 -7.41 26.71 -6.44
N GLU A 184 -8.71 26.58 -6.68
CA GLU A 184 -9.74 26.71 -5.65
C GLU A 184 -9.64 25.58 -4.61
N ALA A 185 -9.35 24.35 -5.04
CA ALA A 185 -9.08 23.26 -4.11
C ALA A 185 -7.89 23.57 -3.19
N ALA A 186 -6.81 24.12 -3.74
CA ALA A 186 -5.62 24.48 -2.99
C ALA A 186 -5.89 25.58 -1.95
N ASP A 187 -6.72 26.58 -2.29
CA ASP A 187 -7.13 27.64 -1.36
C ASP A 187 -7.95 27.08 -0.19
N VAL A 188 -8.91 26.20 -0.47
CA VAL A 188 -9.74 25.55 0.56
C VAL A 188 -8.91 24.63 1.46
N LEU A 189 -8.02 23.82 0.88
CA LEU A 189 -7.11 22.96 1.64
C LEU A 189 -6.14 23.78 2.50
N THR A 190 -5.65 24.93 2.00
CA THR A 190 -4.81 25.84 2.79
C THR A 190 -5.56 26.32 4.02
N ARG A 191 -6.82 26.78 3.89
CA ARG A 191 -7.66 27.13 5.04
C ARG A 191 -7.84 25.97 6.01
N LEU A 192 -8.04 24.75 5.50
CA LEU A 192 -8.15 23.55 6.34
C LEU A 192 -6.88 23.28 7.15
N THR A 193 -5.68 23.45 6.55
CA THR A 193 -4.40 23.30 7.28
C THR A 193 -4.22 24.32 8.41
N GLU A 194 -4.83 25.50 8.31
CA GLU A 194 -4.79 26.51 9.39
C GLU A 194 -5.63 26.09 10.61
N ARG A 195 -6.56 25.16 10.45
CA ARG A 195 -7.46 24.66 11.51
C ARG A 195 -7.01 23.36 12.15
N LEU A 196 -6.42 22.46 11.37
CA LEU A 196 -5.91 21.18 11.86
C LEU A 196 -4.53 21.34 12.53
N ARG A 197 -4.14 20.40 13.40
CA ARG A 197 -2.83 20.39 14.06
C ARG A 197 -2.32 18.96 14.20
N GLY A 198 -0.99 18.81 14.21
CA GLY A 198 -0.36 17.51 14.40
C GLY A 198 -0.69 16.52 13.28
N PRO A 199 -0.71 15.21 13.57
CA PRO A 199 -0.80 14.17 12.54
C PRO A 199 -2.01 14.26 11.62
N GLU A 200 -3.15 14.76 12.11
CA GLU A 200 -4.38 14.93 11.30
C GLU A 200 -4.20 15.94 10.15
N ARG A 201 -3.23 16.85 10.25
CA ARG A 201 -2.94 17.85 9.22
C ARG A 201 -2.02 17.34 8.10
N ALA A 202 -1.20 16.32 8.37
CA ALA A 202 -0.21 15.82 7.42
C ALA A 202 -0.83 15.28 6.11
N PRO A 203 -1.98 14.57 6.11
CA PRO A 203 -2.66 14.18 4.87
C PRO A 203 -3.12 15.38 4.03
N VAL A 204 -3.58 16.46 4.67
CA VAL A 204 -4.04 17.66 3.97
C VAL A 204 -2.86 18.38 3.29
N TRP A 205 -1.74 18.51 3.99
CA TRP A 205 -0.50 19.02 3.41
C TRP A 205 -0.03 18.18 2.22
N THR A 206 -0.13 16.86 2.34
CA THR A 206 0.22 15.93 1.26
C THR A 206 -0.65 16.16 0.01
N THR A 207 -1.97 16.26 0.19
CA THR A 207 -2.91 16.51 -0.92
C THR A 207 -2.60 17.84 -1.58
N LEU A 208 -2.37 18.89 -0.78
CA LEU A 208 -1.99 20.20 -1.26
C LEU A 208 -0.66 20.19 -2.03
N GLY A 209 0.37 19.52 -1.51
CA GLY A 209 1.65 19.35 -2.18
C GLY A 209 1.54 18.59 -3.50
N THR A 210 0.68 17.56 -3.55
CA THR A 210 0.39 16.81 -4.78
C THR A 210 -0.27 17.69 -5.83
N ILE A 211 -1.21 18.56 -5.44
CA ILE A 211 -1.85 19.52 -6.34
C ILE A 211 -0.82 20.51 -6.89
N TYR A 212 0.02 21.09 -6.04
CA TYR A 212 1.07 22.02 -6.48
C TYR A 212 2.07 21.36 -7.43
N ALA A 213 2.50 20.13 -7.15
CA ALA A 213 3.47 19.41 -7.99
C ALA A 213 2.88 19.00 -9.35
N ASN A 214 1.69 18.40 -9.35
CA ASN A 214 1.20 17.65 -10.53
C ASN A 214 0.15 18.40 -11.35
N ARG A 215 -0.43 19.49 -10.83
CA ARG A 215 -1.55 20.21 -11.45
C ARG A 215 -1.28 21.68 -11.66
N LEU A 216 -0.59 22.32 -10.72
CA LEU A 216 -0.30 23.76 -10.78
C LEU A 216 1.13 24.08 -11.25
N ASP A 217 2.00 23.08 -11.40
CA ASP A 217 3.41 23.25 -11.81
C ASP A 217 4.20 24.20 -10.88
N GLU A 218 3.95 24.10 -9.57
CA GLU A 218 4.56 24.92 -8.53
C GLU A 218 5.43 24.05 -7.58
N PRO A 219 6.57 23.50 -8.04
CA PRO A 219 7.35 22.51 -7.29
C PRO A 219 7.94 23.06 -5.99
N THR A 220 8.19 24.37 -5.88
CA THR A 220 8.67 24.99 -4.64
C THR A 220 7.61 24.92 -3.54
N ARG A 221 6.35 25.24 -3.86
CA ARG A 221 5.24 25.15 -2.89
C ARG A 221 4.87 23.71 -2.59
N ALA A 222 5.01 22.82 -3.57
CA ALA A 222 4.87 21.39 -3.34
C ALA A 222 5.86 20.90 -2.28
N ARG A 223 7.16 21.25 -2.43
CA ARG A 223 8.20 20.93 -1.45
C ARG A 223 7.84 21.41 -0.05
N GLU A 224 7.47 22.69 0.08
CA GLU A 224 7.06 23.25 1.37
C GLU A 224 5.91 22.46 2.01
N CYS A 225 4.92 22.04 1.21
CA CYS A 225 3.80 21.24 1.71
C CYS A 225 4.26 19.86 2.20
N PHE A 226 5.11 19.15 1.44
CA PHE A 226 5.61 17.84 1.87
C PHE A 226 6.52 17.94 3.10
N ASP A 227 7.33 18.99 3.20
CA ASP A 227 8.15 19.25 4.40
C ASP A 227 7.24 19.47 5.63
N ARG A 228 6.18 20.29 5.50
CA ARG A 228 5.18 20.47 6.57
C ARG A 228 4.45 19.20 6.93
N ALA A 229 4.15 18.34 5.95
CA ALA A 229 3.54 17.04 6.19
C ALA A 229 4.46 16.16 7.06
N LEU A 230 5.77 16.13 6.77
CA LEU A 230 6.75 15.37 7.55
C LEU A 230 7.06 15.98 8.92
N GLU A 231 6.93 17.30 9.08
CA GLU A 231 6.98 17.96 10.39
C GLU A 231 5.81 17.54 11.28
N ASP A 232 4.60 17.44 10.72
CA ASP A 232 3.38 17.07 11.44
C ASP A 232 3.29 15.56 11.70
N ASP A 233 3.71 14.75 10.73
CA ASP A 233 3.84 13.29 10.83
C ASP A 233 5.03 12.79 10.00
N PRO A 234 6.15 12.41 10.65
CA PRO A 234 7.34 11.90 9.98
C PRO A 234 7.13 10.64 9.14
N TYR A 235 6.01 9.94 9.35
CA TYR A 235 5.63 8.69 8.69
C TYR A 235 4.44 8.88 7.73
N GLN A 236 4.10 10.10 7.33
CA GLN A 236 3.07 10.32 6.32
C GLN A 236 3.51 9.73 4.95
N PRO A 237 2.85 8.67 4.41
CA PRO A 237 3.44 7.85 3.34
C PRO A 237 3.79 8.60 2.07
N SER A 238 2.85 9.36 1.52
CA SER A 238 3.07 10.12 0.29
C SER A 238 4.10 11.24 0.44
N ALA A 239 4.27 11.80 1.64
CA ALA A 239 5.30 12.79 1.91
C ALA A 239 6.68 12.14 1.99
N VAL A 240 6.79 10.94 2.58
CA VAL A 240 8.02 10.13 2.56
C VAL A 240 8.42 9.77 1.13
N GLU A 241 7.49 9.30 0.29
CA GLU A 241 7.75 8.98 -1.12
C GLU A 241 8.23 10.19 -1.93
N TRP A 242 7.63 11.37 -1.70
CA TRP A 242 8.05 12.59 -2.38
C TRP A 242 9.44 13.04 -1.92
N ALA A 243 9.70 13.00 -0.60
CA ALA A 243 11.01 13.34 -0.04
C ALA A 243 12.10 12.37 -0.54
N LEU A 244 11.78 11.08 -0.71
CA LEU A 244 12.69 10.09 -1.31
C LEU A 244 13.05 10.45 -2.75
N LEU A 245 12.05 10.77 -3.56
CA LEU A 245 12.26 11.20 -4.94
C LEU A 245 13.17 12.42 -4.98
N LEU A 246 12.89 13.42 -4.13
CA LEU A 246 13.69 14.64 -4.09
C LEU A 246 15.13 14.37 -3.67
N ALA A 247 15.33 13.67 -2.55
CA ALA A 247 16.66 13.36 -2.03
C ALA A 247 17.48 12.53 -3.04
N THR A 248 16.82 11.66 -3.81
CA THR A 248 17.46 10.89 -4.89
C THR A 248 17.92 11.80 -6.03
N VAL A 249 17.11 12.78 -6.44
CA VAL A 249 17.47 13.75 -7.49
C VAL A 249 18.58 14.70 -7.03
N GLU A 250 18.57 15.08 -5.75
CA GLU A 250 19.60 15.92 -5.13
C GLU A 250 20.87 15.12 -4.76
N GLU A 251 20.86 13.80 -4.96
CA GLU A 251 21.94 12.86 -4.61
C GLU A 251 22.31 12.90 -3.11
N ASP A 252 21.36 13.25 -2.23
CA ASP A 252 21.53 13.16 -0.77
C ASP A 252 21.26 11.73 -0.30
N TRP A 253 22.26 10.86 -0.51
CA TRP A 253 22.17 9.44 -0.21
C TRP A 253 22.01 9.13 1.28
N ILE A 254 22.38 10.06 2.16
CA ILE A 254 22.17 9.93 3.61
C ILE A 254 20.69 10.11 3.91
N ALA A 255 20.08 11.19 3.40
CA ALA A 255 18.64 11.40 3.53
C ALA A 255 17.82 10.28 2.88
N VAL A 256 18.24 9.79 1.70
CA VAL A 256 17.61 8.61 1.05
C VAL A 256 17.64 7.40 1.99
N SER A 257 18.78 7.10 2.61
CA SER A 257 18.88 5.99 3.55
C SER A 257 17.93 6.14 4.75
N ASP A 258 17.86 7.32 5.36
CA ASP A 258 16.97 7.57 6.50
C ASP A 258 15.49 7.46 6.11
N LEU A 259 15.13 7.93 4.92
CA LEU A 259 13.76 7.86 4.42
C LEU A 259 13.37 6.44 3.99
N LEU A 260 14.31 5.62 3.51
CA LEU A 260 14.07 4.20 3.22
C LEU A 260 13.76 3.41 4.50
N GLU A 261 14.34 3.78 5.66
CA GLU A 261 13.93 3.21 6.96
C GLU A 261 12.44 3.50 7.24
N ARG A 262 12.00 4.76 7.07
CA ARG A 262 10.60 5.14 7.29
C ARG A 262 9.66 4.44 6.32
N ARG A 263 10.03 4.35 5.04
CA ARG A 263 9.27 3.62 4.02
C ARG A 263 9.15 2.14 4.35
N PHE A 264 10.23 1.53 4.86
CA PHE A 264 10.23 0.13 5.30
C PHE A 264 9.30 -0.13 6.50
N ASP A 265 9.22 0.82 7.43
CA ASP A 265 8.31 0.75 8.58
C ASP A 265 6.84 0.92 8.17
N LEU A 266 6.58 1.76 7.16
CA LEU A 266 5.25 1.99 6.61
C LEU A 266 4.73 0.85 5.73
N ALA A 267 5.64 0.13 5.09
CA ALA A 267 5.29 -0.92 4.15
C ALA A 267 4.62 -2.11 4.84
N SER A 268 3.45 -2.52 4.33
CA SER A 268 2.79 -3.74 4.74
C SER A 268 3.17 -4.94 3.87
N GLY A 269 3.33 -6.11 4.48
CA GLY A 269 3.57 -7.38 3.79
C GLY A 269 5.06 -7.70 3.59
N ALA A 270 5.43 -8.95 3.85
CA ALA A 270 6.83 -9.40 3.89
C ALA A 270 7.57 -9.14 2.57
N ARG A 271 6.92 -9.42 1.43
CA ARG A 271 7.52 -9.25 0.10
C ARG A 271 7.83 -7.79 -0.23
N HIS A 272 6.92 -6.87 0.06
CA HIS A 272 7.13 -5.46 -0.23
C HIS A 272 8.24 -4.87 0.67
N ARG A 273 8.23 -5.22 1.96
CA ARG A 273 9.30 -4.86 2.89
C ARG A 273 10.66 -5.43 2.48
N ALA A 274 10.72 -6.68 2.01
CA ALA A 274 11.94 -7.28 1.49
C ALA A 274 12.47 -6.53 0.26
N ALA A 275 11.60 -6.08 -0.64
CA ALA A 275 11.99 -5.28 -1.80
C ALA A 275 12.60 -3.93 -1.40
N ILE A 276 12.03 -3.23 -0.40
CA ILE A 276 12.58 -1.97 0.13
C ILE A 276 13.93 -2.21 0.80
N ALA A 277 14.07 -3.30 1.56
CA ALA A 277 15.34 -3.66 2.18
C ALA A 277 16.44 -3.96 1.13
N VAL A 278 16.09 -4.60 0.02
CA VAL A 278 17.00 -4.79 -1.13
C VAL A 278 17.40 -3.44 -1.74
N GLU A 279 16.44 -2.54 -1.99
CA GLU A 279 16.73 -1.19 -2.49
C GLU A 279 17.68 -0.43 -1.55
N ALA A 280 17.40 -0.45 -0.24
CA ALA A 280 18.24 0.19 0.77
C ALA A 280 19.65 -0.40 0.82
N SER A 281 19.80 -1.72 0.68
CA SER A 281 21.12 -2.36 0.61
C SER A 281 21.94 -1.89 -0.60
N GLN A 282 21.29 -1.66 -1.74
CA GLN A 282 21.94 -1.18 -2.96
C GLN A 282 22.39 0.27 -2.83
N ILE A 283 21.58 1.12 -2.19
CA ILE A 283 22.00 2.50 -1.86
C ILE A 283 23.22 2.49 -0.95
N GLN A 284 23.24 1.61 0.06
CA GLN A 284 24.37 1.47 0.98
C GLN A 284 25.66 1.03 0.26
N LEU A 285 25.60 0.06 -0.65
CA LEU A 285 26.77 -0.37 -1.43
C LEU A 285 27.23 0.66 -2.46
N ASN A 286 26.31 1.11 -3.31
CA ASN A 286 26.66 1.85 -4.53
C ASN A 286 26.98 3.31 -4.26
N HIS A 287 26.30 3.92 -3.29
CA HIS A 287 26.40 5.35 -3.03
C HIS A 287 27.09 5.68 -1.71
N LEU A 288 26.81 4.92 -0.64
CA LEU A 288 27.41 5.14 0.68
C LEU A 288 28.67 4.31 0.93
N GLN A 289 29.03 3.39 0.03
CA GLN A 289 30.21 2.52 0.11
C GLN A 289 30.30 1.76 1.45
N SER A 290 29.15 1.38 2.01
CA SER A 290 29.03 0.74 3.32
C SER A 290 28.52 -0.70 3.18
N SER A 291 29.44 -1.66 3.07
CA SER A 291 29.06 -3.07 3.03
C SER A 291 28.38 -3.54 4.31
N ALA A 292 28.83 -3.04 5.48
CA ALA A 292 28.18 -3.34 6.76
C ALA A 292 26.74 -2.81 6.85
N GLY A 293 26.48 -1.61 6.30
CA GLY A 293 25.12 -1.07 6.21
C GLY A 293 24.25 -1.88 5.26
N ALA A 294 24.80 -2.28 4.12
CA ALA A 294 24.10 -3.14 3.16
C ALA A 294 23.76 -4.50 3.76
N ARG A 295 24.71 -5.12 4.48
CA ARG A 295 24.54 -6.39 5.20
C ARG A 295 23.36 -6.34 6.17
N ALA A 296 23.27 -5.28 6.98
CA ALA A 296 22.18 -5.11 7.94
C ALA A 296 20.79 -5.07 7.26
N TRP A 297 20.70 -4.43 6.10
CA TRP A 297 19.47 -4.42 5.30
C TRP A 297 19.17 -5.78 4.66
N ILE A 298 20.19 -6.47 4.14
CA ILE A 298 20.02 -7.81 3.58
C ILE A 298 19.56 -8.81 4.62
N ASP A 299 20.07 -8.76 5.85
CA ASP A 299 19.68 -9.68 6.92
C ASP A 299 18.17 -9.54 7.22
N ARG A 300 17.66 -8.31 7.27
CA ARG A 300 16.22 -8.03 7.35
C ARG A 300 15.45 -8.58 6.13
N ALA A 301 15.99 -8.45 4.92
CA ALA A 301 15.36 -8.97 3.71
C ALA A 301 15.28 -10.51 3.71
N ILE A 302 16.32 -11.20 4.20
CA ILE A 302 16.36 -12.66 4.35
C ILE A 302 15.31 -13.13 5.36
N GLU A 303 15.21 -12.47 6.52
CA GLU A 303 14.20 -12.82 7.54
C GLU A 303 12.77 -12.75 6.99
N LEU A 304 12.51 -11.82 6.08
CA LEU A 304 11.21 -11.62 5.45
C LEU A 304 10.96 -12.60 4.28
N SER A 305 11.98 -12.87 3.45
CA SER A 305 11.83 -13.57 2.17
C SER A 305 13.13 -14.22 1.67
N ALA A 306 13.67 -15.18 2.42
CA ALA A 306 14.98 -15.82 2.16
C ALA A 306 15.13 -16.55 0.81
N GLU A 307 14.04 -16.84 0.11
CA GLU A 307 14.03 -17.57 -1.18
C GLU A 307 13.64 -16.68 -2.36
N GLU A 308 13.38 -15.40 -2.14
CA GLU A 308 13.07 -14.49 -3.23
C GLU A 308 14.32 -14.17 -4.05
N THR A 309 14.22 -14.33 -5.37
CA THR A 309 15.34 -14.17 -6.31
C THR A 309 16.01 -12.81 -6.18
N SER A 310 15.26 -11.73 -5.96
CA SER A 310 15.81 -10.38 -5.77
C SER A 310 16.65 -10.27 -4.50
N VAL A 311 16.23 -10.91 -3.40
CA VAL A 311 16.98 -10.96 -2.15
C VAL A 311 18.29 -11.70 -2.36
N LEU A 312 18.26 -12.89 -2.99
CA LEU A 312 19.47 -13.67 -3.27
C LEU A 312 20.46 -12.95 -4.18
N MET A 313 19.97 -12.22 -5.19
CA MET A 313 20.81 -11.38 -6.04
C MET A 313 21.52 -10.28 -5.23
N ALA A 314 20.80 -9.61 -4.33
CA ALA A 314 21.35 -8.55 -3.50
C ALA A 314 22.31 -9.09 -2.42
N VAL A 315 22.05 -10.28 -1.86
CA VAL A 315 23.02 -10.99 -1.00
C VAL A 315 24.32 -11.21 -1.76
N ALA A 316 24.25 -11.74 -2.99
CA ALA A 316 25.45 -11.96 -3.80
C ALA A 316 26.22 -10.66 -4.10
N GLU A 317 25.54 -9.52 -4.23
CA GLU A 317 26.19 -8.21 -4.36
C GLU A 317 26.97 -7.81 -3.10
N VAL A 318 26.39 -8.04 -1.92
CA VAL A 318 27.09 -7.79 -0.64
C VAL A 318 28.29 -8.73 -0.48
N GLU A 319 28.14 -10.03 -0.74
CA GLU A 319 29.27 -10.98 -0.60
C GLU A 319 30.42 -10.65 -1.57
N ARG A 320 30.10 -10.19 -2.80
CA ARG A 320 31.12 -9.69 -3.75
C ARG A 320 31.85 -8.48 -3.21
N ALA A 321 31.14 -7.55 -2.58
CA ALA A 321 31.74 -6.34 -2.01
C ALA A 321 32.61 -6.65 -0.79
N ASP A 322 32.21 -7.60 0.04
CA ASP A 322 32.97 -8.08 1.20
C ASP A 322 34.14 -9.00 0.80
N GLY A 323 34.10 -9.57 -0.40
CA GLY A 323 35.11 -10.49 -0.90
C GLY A 323 34.99 -11.91 -0.32
N ASP A 324 33.86 -12.24 0.30
CA ASP A 324 33.58 -13.58 0.81
C ASP A 324 33.17 -14.51 -0.34
N ARG A 325 34.18 -15.17 -0.92
CA ARG A 325 34.00 -16.08 -2.07
C ARG A 325 33.22 -17.33 -1.71
N ASP A 326 33.35 -17.82 -0.47
CA ASP A 326 32.67 -19.04 -0.01
C ASP A 326 31.17 -18.76 0.13
N ALA A 327 30.81 -17.67 0.83
CA ALA A 327 29.41 -17.26 0.99
C ALA A 327 28.77 -16.89 -0.36
N LEU A 328 29.52 -16.21 -1.23
CA LEU A 328 29.06 -15.87 -2.58
C LEU A 328 28.68 -17.12 -3.38
N LEU A 329 29.53 -18.16 -3.37
CA LEU A 329 29.23 -19.39 -4.10
C LEU A 329 27.94 -20.05 -3.60
N VAL A 330 27.77 -20.17 -2.28
CA VAL A 330 26.57 -20.77 -1.67
C VAL A 330 25.30 -20.06 -2.13
N VAL A 331 25.33 -18.73 -2.16
CA VAL A 331 24.16 -17.91 -2.56
C VAL A 331 23.89 -18.04 -4.06
N LEU A 332 24.93 -18.04 -4.90
CA LEU A 332 24.79 -18.25 -6.35
C LEU A 332 24.23 -19.64 -6.67
N GLU A 333 24.68 -20.69 -5.99
CA GLU A 333 24.13 -22.05 -6.13
C GLU A 333 22.65 -22.09 -5.76
N LYS A 334 22.27 -21.48 -4.63
CA LYS A 334 20.87 -21.39 -4.20
C LYS A 334 20.02 -20.66 -5.24
N LEU A 335 20.51 -19.53 -5.75
CA LEU A 335 19.85 -18.76 -6.81
C LEU A 335 19.67 -19.60 -8.09
N ILE A 336 20.72 -20.29 -8.54
CA ILE A 336 20.69 -21.16 -9.72
C ILE A 336 19.72 -22.32 -9.53
N GLY A 337 19.67 -22.92 -8.34
CA GLY A 337 18.75 -24.00 -8.00
C GLY A 337 17.29 -23.57 -8.06
N LEU A 338 16.95 -22.42 -7.48
CA LEU A 338 15.58 -21.89 -7.46
C LEU A 338 15.09 -21.43 -8.84
N THR A 339 15.98 -20.84 -9.63
CA THR A 339 15.64 -20.31 -10.96
C THR A 339 15.71 -21.36 -12.07
N GLY A 340 16.43 -22.46 -11.87
CA GLY A 340 16.57 -23.56 -12.83
C GLY A 340 17.03 -23.06 -14.21
N ASP A 341 16.23 -23.33 -15.24
CA ASP A 341 16.51 -22.89 -16.61
C ASP A 341 16.46 -21.38 -16.79
N ARG A 342 15.86 -20.63 -15.84
CA ARG A 342 15.80 -19.16 -15.86
C ARG A 342 16.98 -18.51 -15.15
N ALA A 343 17.95 -19.27 -14.66
CA ALA A 343 19.11 -18.73 -13.95
C ALA A 343 19.83 -17.61 -14.72
N PRO A 344 20.27 -16.52 -14.05
CA PRO A 344 21.02 -15.46 -14.71
C PRO A 344 22.35 -15.99 -15.26
N ARG A 345 22.69 -15.66 -16.51
CA ARG A 345 23.95 -16.08 -17.14
C ARG A 345 25.17 -15.67 -16.32
N ASN A 346 25.19 -14.44 -15.82
CA ASN A 346 26.33 -13.93 -15.07
C ASN A 346 26.52 -14.69 -13.75
N ALA A 347 25.43 -15.08 -13.08
CA ALA A 347 25.48 -15.93 -11.89
C ALA A 347 26.05 -17.32 -12.20
N LEU A 348 25.68 -17.93 -13.33
CA LEU A 348 26.24 -19.22 -13.77
C LEU A 348 27.75 -19.12 -14.07
N ILE A 349 28.19 -18.05 -14.73
CA ILE A 349 29.61 -17.84 -15.04
C ILE A 349 30.42 -17.67 -13.75
N GLU A 350 29.95 -16.80 -12.86
CA GLU A 350 30.63 -16.51 -11.60
C GLU A 350 30.69 -17.75 -10.68
N ALA A 351 29.59 -18.49 -10.57
CA ALA A 351 29.57 -19.75 -9.84
C ALA A 351 30.54 -20.78 -10.44
N ALA A 352 30.62 -20.88 -11.77
CA ALA A 352 31.57 -21.78 -12.42
C ALA A 352 33.04 -21.41 -12.14
N GLU A 353 33.36 -20.11 -12.15
CA GLU A 353 34.71 -19.62 -11.81
C GLU A 353 35.06 -19.94 -10.34
N LEU A 354 34.12 -19.71 -9.42
CA LEU A 354 34.30 -20.04 -8.00
C LEU A 354 34.43 -21.55 -7.77
N HIS A 355 33.62 -22.39 -8.44
CA HIS A 355 33.77 -23.84 -8.36
C HIS A 355 35.16 -24.31 -8.77
N ALA A 356 35.73 -23.72 -9.83
CA ALA A 356 37.08 -24.04 -10.27
C ALA A 356 38.13 -23.61 -9.24
N GLU A 357 37.98 -22.41 -8.69
CA GLU A 357 38.86 -21.89 -7.63
C GLU A 357 38.86 -22.80 -6.39
N PHE A 358 37.69 -23.30 -5.99
CA PHE A 358 37.53 -24.23 -4.87
C PHE A 358 37.85 -25.69 -5.20
N GLY A 359 38.43 -25.97 -6.38
CA GLY A 359 38.91 -27.31 -6.74
C GLY A 359 37.83 -28.29 -7.20
N ASN A 360 36.70 -27.80 -7.69
CA ASN A 360 35.59 -28.60 -8.24
C ASN A 360 35.45 -28.40 -9.78
N PRO A 361 36.44 -28.82 -10.59
CA PRO A 361 36.48 -28.52 -12.02
C PRO A 361 35.35 -29.19 -12.83
N GLU A 362 34.87 -30.37 -12.40
CA GLU A 362 33.76 -31.05 -13.07
C GLU A 362 32.47 -30.24 -12.96
N LEU A 363 32.16 -29.75 -11.76
CA LEU A 363 30.99 -28.91 -11.51
C LEU A 363 31.13 -27.54 -12.17
N ALA A 364 32.34 -26.97 -12.19
CA ALA A 364 32.64 -25.75 -12.94
C ALA A 364 32.31 -25.92 -14.44
N LEU A 365 32.75 -27.03 -15.05
CA LEU A 365 32.50 -27.36 -16.45
C LEU A 365 31.01 -27.58 -16.76
N GLU A 366 30.26 -28.18 -15.84
CA GLU A 366 28.82 -28.34 -15.98
C GLU A 366 28.10 -26.97 -15.92
N THR A 367 28.41 -26.16 -14.91
CA THR A 367 27.76 -24.87 -14.68
C THR A 367 28.05 -23.88 -15.82
N ILE A 368 29.28 -23.83 -16.33
CA ILE A 368 29.63 -22.98 -17.48
C ILE A 368 28.98 -23.46 -18.79
N ARG A 369 28.74 -24.77 -18.96
CA ARG A 369 28.01 -25.32 -20.11
C ARG A 369 26.55 -24.87 -20.09
N ARG A 370 25.91 -24.86 -18.91
CA ARG A 370 24.57 -24.28 -18.72
C ARG A 370 24.54 -22.80 -19.06
N ALA A 371 25.60 -22.03 -18.76
CA ALA A 371 25.70 -20.64 -19.19
C ALA A 371 25.73 -20.51 -20.72
N GLY A 372 26.51 -21.35 -21.41
CA GLY A 372 26.62 -21.34 -22.89
C GLY A 372 25.32 -21.69 -23.61
N GLN A 373 24.51 -22.61 -23.06
CA GLN A 373 23.19 -22.95 -23.62
C GLN A 373 22.24 -21.74 -23.71
N LYS A 374 22.44 -20.69 -22.91
CA LYS A 374 21.56 -19.50 -22.89
C LYS A 374 21.88 -18.48 -23.97
N THR A 375 23.14 -18.35 -24.36
CA THR A 375 23.61 -17.36 -25.35
C THR A 375 23.81 -17.94 -26.73
N GLY A 376 23.76 -19.27 -26.83
CA GLY A 376 24.12 -20.00 -28.04
C GLY A 376 25.59 -20.43 -28.03
N PRO A 377 25.96 -21.31 -28.96
CA PRO A 377 27.28 -21.96 -29.01
C PRO A 377 28.46 -20.99 -29.24
N ASP A 378 28.17 -19.74 -29.62
CA ASP A 378 29.16 -18.78 -30.12
C ASP A 378 29.62 -17.76 -29.07
N ASP A 379 29.21 -17.92 -27.80
CA ASP A 379 29.60 -17.00 -26.72
C ASP A 379 31.08 -17.17 -26.34
N ARG A 380 31.91 -16.30 -26.92
CA ARG A 380 33.38 -16.30 -26.73
C ARG A 380 33.80 -16.29 -25.27
N ARG A 381 33.13 -15.55 -24.39
CA ARG A 381 33.52 -15.48 -22.97
C ARG A 381 33.34 -16.84 -22.31
N VAL A 382 32.20 -17.48 -22.57
CA VAL A 382 31.91 -18.83 -22.06
C VAL A 382 32.89 -19.86 -22.62
N LEU A 383 33.17 -19.81 -23.93
CA LEU A 383 34.12 -20.71 -24.60
C LEU A 383 35.55 -20.56 -24.06
N LEU A 384 36.01 -19.34 -23.79
CA LEU A 384 37.34 -19.10 -23.21
C LEU A 384 37.46 -19.66 -21.78
N ILE A 385 36.42 -19.49 -20.97
CA ILE A 385 36.37 -20.06 -19.61
C ILE A 385 36.33 -21.59 -19.69
N GLN A 386 35.52 -22.16 -20.58
CA GLN A 386 35.48 -23.60 -20.84
C GLN A 386 36.84 -24.15 -21.27
N ALA A 387 37.53 -23.50 -22.21
CA ALA A 387 38.85 -23.91 -22.66
C ALA A 387 39.86 -23.93 -21.51
N ARG A 388 39.87 -22.89 -20.65
CA ARG A 388 40.73 -22.86 -19.46
C ARG A 388 40.43 -24.05 -18.52
N LEU A 389 39.17 -24.29 -18.21
CA LEU A 389 38.76 -25.36 -17.30
C LEU A 389 39.05 -26.76 -17.87
N LEU A 390 38.85 -26.97 -19.17
CA LEU A 390 39.15 -28.24 -19.85
C LEU A 390 40.66 -28.50 -19.91
N ARG A 391 41.46 -27.44 -20.06
CA ARG A 391 42.94 -27.51 -19.99
C ARG A 391 43.40 -27.97 -18.62
N GLU A 392 42.85 -27.38 -17.56
CA GLU A 392 43.14 -27.78 -16.17
C GLU A 392 42.69 -29.21 -15.87
N ALA A 393 41.56 -29.64 -16.43
CA ALA A 393 41.04 -31.00 -16.30
C ALA A 393 41.74 -32.05 -17.17
N GLY A 394 42.61 -31.65 -18.11
CA GLY A 394 43.28 -32.57 -19.06
C GLY A 394 42.33 -33.22 -20.08
N ALA A 395 41.19 -32.60 -20.35
CA ALA A 395 40.16 -33.12 -21.25
C ALA A 395 40.45 -32.74 -22.71
N ASN A 396 41.56 -33.25 -23.25
CA ASN A 396 42.18 -32.77 -24.50
C ASN A 396 41.26 -32.83 -25.73
N ARG A 397 40.38 -33.82 -25.82
CA ARG A 397 39.40 -33.93 -26.92
C ARG A 397 38.36 -32.80 -26.89
N GLN A 398 37.74 -32.59 -25.74
CA GLN A 398 36.74 -31.54 -25.55
C GLN A 398 37.38 -30.16 -25.67
N LEU A 399 38.63 -30.00 -25.20
CA LEU A 399 39.40 -28.79 -25.38
C LEU A 399 39.61 -28.47 -26.87
N ALA A 400 39.99 -29.46 -27.69
CA ALA A 400 40.16 -29.27 -29.12
C ALA A 400 38.85 -28.81 -29.80
N GLU A 401 37.70 -29.42 -29.47
CA GLU A 401 36.39 -29.01 -30.00
C GLU A 401 36.05 -27.54 -29.69
N ILE A 402 36.34 -27.08 -28.46
CA ILE A 402 36.13 -25.68 -28.06
C ILE A 402 37.10 -24.73 -28.77
N LEU A 403 38.38 -25.10 -28.89
CA LEU A 403 39.37 -24.29 -29.60
C LEU A 403 39.05 -24.20 -31.10
N GLU A 404 38.58 -25.28 -31.73
CA GLU A 404 38.08 -25.25 -33.11
C GLU A 404 36.93 -24.25 -33.27
N THR A 405 35.96 -24.30 -32.36
CA THR A 405 34.83 -23.36 -32.33
C THR A 405 35.33 -21.91 -32.21
N LEU A 406 36.27 -21.63 -31.30
CA LEU A 406 36.88 -20.31 -31.13
C LEU A 406 37.61 -19.84 -32.39
N THR A 407 38.33 -20.73 -33.09
CA THR A 407 39.03 -20.38 -34.34
C THR A 407 38.07 -20.13 -35.49
N ALA A 408 36.96 -20.89 -35.58
CA ALA A 408 35.94 -20.73 -36.60
C ALA A 408 35.16 -19.42 -36.46
N LEU A 409 34.92 -18.97 -35.22
CA LEU A 409 34.20 -17.72 -34.95
C LEU A 409 34.91 -16.49 -35.53
N GLY A 410 36.25 -16.46 -35.51
CA GLY A 410 37.09 -15.41 -36.09
C GLY A 410 36.88 -13.99 -35.53
N GLY A 411 37.95 -13.19 -35.44
CA GLY A 411 37.86 -11.79 -34.99
C GLY A 411 37.40 -11.58 -33.54
N GLY A 412 37.59 -10.38 -32.99
CA GLY A 412 37.18 -10.02 -31.62
C GLY A 412 38.01 -10.67 -30.49
N ILE A 413 38.97 -11.52 -30.84
CA ILE A 413 40.03 -12.02 -29.96
C ILE A 413 41.31 -11.29 -30.36
N GLU A 414 42.13 -10.90 -29.38
CA GLU A 414 43.44 -10.29 -29.64
C GLU A 414 44.29 -11.24 -30.51
N LYS A 415 45.02 -10.68 -31.48
CA LYS A 415 45.80 -11.48 -32.45
C LYS A 415 46.79 -12.43 -31.77
N GLU A 416 47.36 -12.00 -30.65
CA GLU A 416 48.28 -12.80 -29.83
C GLU A 416 47.58 -14.03 -29.25
N LEU A 417 46.43 -13.83 -28.60
CA LEU A 417 45.62 -14.94 -28.07
C LEU A 417 45.08 -15.85 -29.18
N GLN A 418 44.75 -15.31 -30.36
CA GLN A 418 44.35 -16.12 -31.52
C GLN A 418 45.48 -17.02 -32.02
N VAL A 419 46.72 -16.52 -32.01
CA VAL A 419 47.92 -17.30 -32.33
C VAL A 419 48.13 -18.41 -31.30
N GLU A 420 48.02 -18.10 -30.01
CA GLU A 420 48.15 -19.09 -28.94
C GLU A 420 47.12 -20.23 -29.09
N ILE A 421 45.85 -19.89 -29.33
CA ILE A 421 44.77 -20.86 -29.55
C ILE A 421 45.09 -21.78 -30.74
N LEU A 422 45.57 -21.23 -31.87
CA LEU A 422 45.91 -22.02 -33.07
C LEU A 422 47.10 -22.96 -32.83
N VAL A 423 48.11 -22.50 -32.10
CA VAL A 423 49.29 -23.33 -31.75
C VAL A 423 48.89 -24.47 -30.82
N GLU A 424 48.09 -24.17 -29.80
CA GLU A 424 47.61 -25.16 -28.84
C GLU A 424 46.71 -26.20 -29.52
N LEU A 425 45.75 -25.77 -30.35
CA LEU A 425 44.87 -26.66 -31.10
C LEU A 425 45.66 -27.60 -32.02
N ALA A 426 46.62 -27.06 -32.79
CA ALA A 426 47.42 -27.86 -33.70
C ALA A 426 48.32 -28.87 -32.96
N ARG A 427 48.75 -28.54 -31.73
CA ARG A 427 49.49 -29.44 -30.86
C ARG A 427 48.58 -30.55 -30.33
N LEU A 428 47.41 -30.22 -29.79
CA LEU A 428 46.43 -31.19 -29.29
C LEU A 428 45.99 -32.18 -30.38
N GLN A 429 45.68 -31.68 -31.58
CA GLN A 429 45.28 -32.51 -32.72
C GLN A 429 46.39 -33.50 -33.12
N LYS A 430 47.66 -33.07 -33.13
CA LYS A 430 48.80 -33.89 -33.54
C LYS A 430 49.27 -34.86 -32.46
N GLU A 431 49.48 -34.37 -31.24
CA GLU A 431 50.14 -35.12 -30.16
C GLU A 431 49.16 -36.01 -29.39
N ASP A 432 47.95 -35.53 -29.14
CA ASP A 432 47.00 -36.22 -28.24
C ASP A 432 45.87 -36.94 -28.98
N LEU A 433 45.41 -36.39 -30.12
CA LEU A 433 44.27 -36.94 -30.87
C LEU A 433 44.68 -37.78 -32.09
N GLY A 434 45.91 -37.62 -32.59
CA GLY A 434 46.42 -38.35 -33.77
C GLY A 434 45.77 -37.92 -35.10
N GLU A 435 45.18 -36.73 -35.15
CA GLU A 435 44.48 -36.19 -36.31
C GLU A 435 45.43 -35.33 -37.18
N GLU A 436 46.34 -36.00 -37.91
CA GLU A 436 47.41 -35.32 -38.67
C GLU A 436 46.90 -34.35 -39.74
N ASP A 437 45.80 -34.68 -40.44
CA ASP A 437 45.22 -33.84 -41.48
C ASP A 437 44.61 -32.55 -40.89
N SER A 438 43.89 -32.67 -39.78
CA SER A 438 43.33 -31.54 -39.02
C SER A 438 44.46 -30.64 -38.49
N ALA A 439 45.49 -31.24 -37.89
CA ALA A 439 46.66 -30.50 -37.40
C ALA A 439 47.37 -29.75 -38.54
N HIS A 440 47.52 -30.35 -39.73
CA HIS A 440 48.13 -29.71 -40.88
C HIS A 440 47.30 -28.50 -41.37
N ALA A 441 45.97 -28.62 -41.39
CA ALA A 441 45.07 -27.53 -41.72
C ALA A 441 45.18 -26.37 -40.72
N THR A 442 45.21 -26.67 -39.42
CA THR A 442 45.35 -25.67 -38.34
C THR A 442 46.71 -24.95 -38.42
N TRP A 443 47.81 -25.67 -38.65
CA TRP A 443 49.14 -25.09 -38.88
C TRP A 443 49.20 -24.17 -40.10
N LYS A 444 48.49 -24.51 -41.17
CA LYS A 444 48.40 -23.66 -42.37
C LYS A 444 47.64 -22.35 -42.07
N THR A 445 46.58 -22.42 -41.29
CA THR A 445 45.82 -21.25 -40.82
C THR A 445 46.68 -20.35 -39.93
N TYR A 446 47.45 -20.95 -39.00
CA TYR A 446 48.45 -20.25 -38.20
C TYR A 446 49.47 -19.50 -39.06
N LEU A 447 50.13 -20.19 -40.01
CA LEU A 447 51.15 -19.58 -40.88
C LEU A 447 50.62 -18.43 -41.74
N ASN A 448 49.35 -18.51 -42.15
CA ASN A 448 48.69 -17.43 -42.88
C ASN A 448 48.35 -16.24 -41.98
N SER A 449 47.94 -16.49 -40.73
CA SER A 449 47.65 -15.44 -39.75
C SER A 449 48.90 -14.65 -39.34
N THR A 450 50.08 -15.28 -39.35
CA THR A 450 51.37 -14.65 -39.05
C THR A 450 52.05 -14.01 -40.27
N ARG A 451 51.52 -14.17 -41.49
CA ARG A 451 52.16 -13.74 -42.76
C ARG A 451 51.84 -12.30 -43.22
N VAL A 452 51.18 -11.47 -42.40
CA VAL A 452 50.97 -10.04 -42.70
C VAL A 452 52.19 -9.20 -42.27
N GLY A 453 53.15 -9.05 -43.21
CA GLY A 453 53.94 -7.85 -43.49
C GLY A 453 55.01 -7.31 -42.49
N PRO A 454 56.29 -7.16 -42.90
CA PRO A 454 57.23 -6.24 -42.24
C PRO A 454 56.89 -4.76 -42.52
N LYS A 455 57.12 -3.93 -41.48
CA LYS A 455 57.10 -2.45 -41.35
C LYS A 455 56.79 -1.57 -42.55
#